data_AF-U6K3Q3-F1
#
_entry.id   AF-U6K3Q3-F1
#
_cell.length_a   1.000
_cell.length_b   1.000
_cell.length_c   1.000
_cell.angle_alpha   90.00
_cell.angle_beta   90.00
_cell.angle_gamma   90.00
#
_symmetry.space_group_name_H-M   'P 1'
#
loop_
_entity.id
_entity.type
_entity.pdbx_description
1 polymer ?
#
loop_
_entity_poly.entity_id
_entity_poly.type
_entity_poly.pdbx_seq_one_letter_code
_entity_poly.pdbx_strand_id
1 'polypeptide(L)'
;MRNKRNNQRSLVAMQYQMKDSCRGRYLVRERLERSLSGRLGLLPRPPRMWNQFPEQPAPGPAPGVPEGGYVEPSVPQEVAPVAPHEVPEPVPVMDVQDDEKLRDLRARRNVISSLVGLVNLAKIHGEQVHAYCSETFSSDYESIRSALGEMADWKEFKLCLSTLSSVVNTSVALKHENEAQLRILQSIEFADECSGYDFVKAYAAVAAMNFRKETLQRLSAVGSALEKYILQAQKSLLTGKLQLGLVPVEMDANLAQELHVVLSKTRPASAGQTASGITEEELHVVQDLLRQQYQDLQVMASAKDVHAVAAVYERVQLLNEKLKNTLQMQKEKLSSALKRQKLSKEDASAVAEAMAKIAETVVNDSEDFWRSAHDLYAQIGGKPEDVLSVASGKALLQTLSTKKKSSTLEKVQGASTPQNVAADAVKKYFAEPWSMIEGLARYHCSRAQETVEAAKKGKKYKLDGEGFGSSALDKKMKLRVIAVARKADTALPLLRFQYFHELSKEIEVYDGIFSSVSMYLPDPASTAWAEVRQLKGRLDCEKAVARGSETIENIAEFANTMLQTSLSAWRIVENEHLAQLTAAVEKALIDLHNTARN
;
A
#
# COMPACT_ATOMS: atom_id res chain seq x y z
N MET A 1 65.62 57.50 -41.44
CA MET A 1 64.39 57.78 -40.63
C MET A 1 63.10 57.10 -41.11
N ARG A 2 63.02 56.37 -42.23
CA ARG A 2 61.74 55.72 -42.65
C ARG A 2 61.30 54.52 -41.78
N ASN A 3 62.23 53.79 -41.13
CA ASN A 3 61.88 52.55 -40.40
C ASN A 3 61.17 52.73 -39.05
N LYS A 4 61.18 53.93 -38.43
CA LYS A 4 60.47 54.16 -37.15
C LYS A 4 58.97 54.43 -37.31
N ARG A 5 58.50 54.94 -38.46
CA ARG A 5 57.07 55.27 -38.68
C ARG A 5 56.20 54.05 -39.03
N ASN A 6 56.77 52.97 -39.56
CA ASN A 6 56.00 51.76 -39.90
C ASN A 6 55.69 50.91 -38.65
N ASN A 7 56.67 50.69 -37.76
CA ASN A 7 56.44 49.95 -36.52
C ASN A 7 55.40 50.64 -35.61
N GLN A 8 55.38 51.98 -35.58
CA GLN A 8 54.43 52.74 -34.76
C GLN A 8 52.99 52.71 -35.30
N ARG A 9 52.78 52.49 -36.61
CA ARG A 9 51.43 52.27 -37.18
C ARG A 9 50.93 50.83 -36.96
N SER A 10 51.83 49.84 -36.98
CA SER A 10 51.49 48.44 -36.69
C SER A 10 51.03 48.23 -35.24
N LEU A 11 51.71 48.87 -34.28
CA LEU A 11 51.34 48.79 -32.85
C LEU A 11 49.97 49.43 -32.53
N VAL A 12 49.61 50.54 -33.17
CA VAL A 12 48.30 51.19 -32.96
C VAL A 12 47.16 50.37 -33.59
N ALA A 13 47.41 49.72 -34.73
CA ALA A 13 46.43 48.80 -35.34
C ALA A 13 46.19 47.55 -34.46
N MET A 14 47.25 46.95 -33.91
CA MET A 14 47.13 45.83 -32.96
C MET A 14 46.41 46.22 -31.67
N GLN A 15 46.63 47.44 -31.14
CA GLN A 15 45.93 47.90 -29.93
C GLN A 15 44.42 48.14 -30.15
N TYR A 16 43.99 48.52 -31.36
CA TYR A 16 42.57 48.59 -31.69
C TYR A 16 41.96 47.18 -31.87
N GLN A 17 42.61 46.27 -32.59
CA GLN A 17 42.14 44.89 -32.72
C GLN A 17 42.08 44.13 -31.38
N MET A 18 43.02 44.36 -30.46
CA MET A 18 42.94 43.79 -29.11
C MET A 18 41.81 44.41 -28.27
N LYS A 19 41.54 45.72 -28.36
CA LYS A 19 40.42 46.34 -27.64
C LYS A 19 39.07 45.83 -28.13
N ASP A 20 38.89 45.65 -29.43
CA ASP A 20 37.64 45.11 -29.99
C ASP A 20 37.51 43.59 -29.75
N SER A 21 38.60 42.83 -29.79
CA SER A 21 38.59 41.40 -29.43
C SER A 21 38.31 41.15 -27.94
N CYS A 22 38.76 42.03 -27.04
CA CYS A 22 38.43 41.97 -25.62
C CYS A 22 37.00 42.46 -25.33
N ARG A 23 36.49 43.49 -26.05
CA ARG A 23 35.06 43.86 -25.98
C ARG A 23 34.14 42.76 -26.51
N GLY A 24 34.51 42.12 -27.61
CA GLY A 24 33.79 40.97 -28.16
C GLY A 24 33.74 39.82 -27.15
N ARG A 25 34.85 39.47 -26.51
CA ARG A 25 34.90 38.40 -25.50
C ARG A 25 34.19 38.73 -24.19
N TYR A 26 34.23 39.99 -23.73
CA TYR A 26 33.41 40.41 -22.58
C TYR A 26 31.91 40.41 -22.90
N LEU A 27 31.50 40.82 -24.11
CA LEU A 27 30.10 40.78 -24.53
C LEU A 27 29.61 39.35 -24.80
N VAL A 28 30.46 38.45 -25.30
CA VAL A 28 30.13 37.02 -25.43
C VAL A 28 30.06 36.37 -24.04
N ARG A 29 30.96 36.70 -23.11
CA ARG A 29 30.90 36.22 -21.73
C ARG A 29 29.67 36.75 -20.99
N GLU A 30 29.36 38.04 -21.05
CA GLU A 30 28.11 38.58 -20.51
C GLU A 30 26.88 38.03 -21.23
N ARG A 31 26.94 37.72 -22.53
CA ARG A 31 25.81 37.13 -23.26
C ARG A 31 25.65 35.64 -22.97
N LEU A 32 26.73 34.90 -22.66
CA LEU A 32 26.67 33.54 -22.14
C LEU A 32 26.18 33.53 -20.69
N GLU A 33 26.74 34.39 -19.82
CA GLU A 33 26.36 34.51 -18.42
C GLU A 33 24.94 35.11 -18.26
N ARG A 34 24.46 35.99 -19.15
CA ARG A 34 23.03 36.40 -19.21
C ARG A 34 22.14 35.43 -19.97
N SER A 35 22.64 34.60 -20.89
CA SER A 35 21.84 33.52 -21.49
C SER A 35 21.68 32.34 -20.53
N LEU A 36 22.72 32.04 -19.75
CA LEU A 36 22.70 31.08 -18.65
C LEU A 36 21.90 31.65 -17.49
N SER A 37 22.29 32.78 -16.87
CA SER A 37 21.57 33.35 -15.71
C SER A 37 20.16 33.87 -16.06
N GLY A 38 19.93 34.36 -17.28
CA GLY A 38 18.61 34.78 -17.75
C GLY A 38 17.67 33.65 -18.21
N ARG A 39 18.19 32.42 -18.40
CA ARG A 39 17.35 31.20 -18.58
C ARG A 39 17.32 30.31 -17.33
N LEU A 40 18.35 30.36 -16.47
CA LEU A 40 18.36 29.79 -15.12
C LEU A 40 17.46 30.57 -14.15
N GLY A 41 17.22 31.87 -14.41
CA GLY A 41 16.19 32.65 -13.72
C GLY A 41 14.74 32.27 -14.05
N LEU A 42 14.53 31.38 -15.04
CA LEU A 42 13.22 30.85 -15.44
C LEU A 42 13.18 29.30 -15.50
N LEU A 43 14.24 28.63 -15.06
CA LEU A 43 14.16 27.22 -14.71
C LEU A 43 13.48 27.12 -13.32
N PRO A 44 12.47 26.25 -13.13
CA PRO A 44 12.06 25.88 -11.79
C PRO A 44 13.29 25.31 -11.06
N ARG A 45 13.38 25.57 -9.74
CA ARG A 45 14.41 24.95 -8.89
C ARG A 45 14.46 23.44 -9.18
N PRO A 46 15.64 22.80 -9.19
CA PRO A 46 15.74 21.36 -9.42
C PRO A 46 14.75 20.63 -8.48
N PRO A 47 14.06 19.59 -8.97
CA PRO A 47 13.07 18.89 -8.17
C PRO A 47 13.68 18.43 -6.84
N ARG A 48 12.88 18.45 -5.77
CA ARG A 48 13.34 18.13 -4.39
C ARG A 48 14.04 16.76 -4.25
N MET A 49 13.91 15.89 -5.25
CA MET A 49 14.66 14.63 -5.38
C MET A 49 16.17 14.74 -5.12
N TRP A 50 16.84 15.84 -5.46
CA TRP A 50 18.30 15.94 -5.26
C TRP A 50 18.75 16.32 -3.84
N ASN A 51 17.83 16.75 -2.97
CA ASN A 51 18.13 17.21 -1.61
C ASN A 51 17.77 16.20 -0.51
N GLN A 52 17.62 14.91 -0.84
CA GLN A 52 17.38 13.82 0.12
C GLN A 52 18.39 12.69 -0.06
N PHE A 53 19.66 12.98 0.21
CA PHE A 53 20.55 11.96 0.75
C PHE A 53 20.11 11.66 2.19
N PRO A 54 20.05 10.38 2.62
CA PRO A 54 19.92 10.09 4.04
C PRO A 54 21.16 10.61 4.76
N GLU A 55 20.97 11.36 5.85
CA GLU A 55 22.06 11.64 6.78
C GLU A 55 22.63 10.31 7.28
N GLN A 56 23.96 10.16 7.22
CA GLN A 56 24.60 9.06 7.94
C GLN A 56 24.30 9.23 9.44
N PRO A 57 23.88 8.16 10.15
CA PRO A 57 23.80 8.23 11.60
C PRO A 57 25.20 8.54 12.14
N ALA A 58 25.33 9.66 12.86
CA ALA A 58 26.61 10.10 13.39
C ALA A 58 27.24 9.01 14.28
N PRO A 59 28.56 8.76 14.19
CA PRO A 59 29.23 7.83 15.09
C PRO A 59 29.08 8.32 16.54
N GLY A 60 28.44 7.52 17.38
CA GLY A 60 28.33 7.80 18.82
C GLY A 60 29.72 7.83 19.46
N PRO A 61 29.99 8.74 20.41
CA PRO A 61 31.31 8.86 21.01
C PRO A 61 31.64 7.67 21.91
N ALA A 62 32.72 6.95 21.60
CA ALA A 62 33.38 6.05 22.54
C ALA A 62 34.41 6.83 23.39
N PRO A 63 34.62 6.48 24.67
CA PRO A 63 35.24 7.41 25.63
C PRO A 63 36.75 7.21 25.84
N GLY A 64 37.47 8.32 26.08
CA GLY A 64 38.61 8.32 27.01
C GLY A 64 39.88 9.09 26.62
N VAL A 65 40.28 9.98 27.54
CA VAL A 65 41.66 10.46 27.85
C VAL A 65 42.35 11.39 26.81
N PRO A 66 43.22 12.34 27.22
CA PRO A 66 42.77 13.63 27.78
C PRO A 66 43.45 14.87 27.14
N GLU A 67 43.14 16.05 27.69
CA GLU A 67 43.54 17.38 27.23
C GLU A 67 45.04 17.72 27.31
N GLY A 68 45.47 18.59 26.39
CA GLY A 68 46.69 19.38 26.40
C GLY A 68 46.92 19.94 25.00
N GLY A 69 47.16 21.23 24.76
CA GLY A 69 47.37 22.39 25.61
C GLY A 69 47.82 23.50 24.65
N TYR A 70 46.96 24.47 24.40
CA TYR A 70 47.14 25.46 23.33
C TYR A 70 48.21 26.50 23.71
N VAL A 71 49.26 26.66 22.91
CA VAL A 71 50.26 27.74 23.07
C VAL A 71 50.66 28.28 21.69
N GLU A 72 50.44 29.57 21.48
CA GLU A 72 50.93 30.35 20.34
C GLU A 72 52.08 31.29 20.79
N PRO A 73 52.77 32.03 19.90
CA PRO A 73 54.17 31.79 19.59
C PRO A 73 55.14 32.75 20.29
N SER A 74 56.45 32.52 20.13
CA SER A 74 57.49 33.47 20.57
C SER A 74 58.71 33.51 19.65
N VAL A 75 59.07 34.73 19.30
CA VAL A 75 60.25 35.28 18.56
C VAL A 75 60.75 36.42 19.50
N PRO A 76 62.04 36.85 19.62
CA PRO A 76 63.13 36.93 18.60
C PRO A 76 64.57 36.57 19.08
N GLN A 77 65.56 36.59 18.18
CA GLN A 77 66.66 37.60 18.12
C GLN A 77 67.77 37.26 17.09
N GLU A 78 68.07 38.24 16.21
CA GLU A 78 69.35 39.00 16.10
C GLU A 78 70.69 38.29 16.44
N VAL A 79 71.84 38.49 15.77
CA VAL A 79 72.43 39.54 14.88
C VAL A 79 73.20 38.77 13.75
N ALA A 80 73.64 39.26 12.57
CA ALA A 80 74.50 40.40 12.21
C ALA A 80 74.62 40.59 10.67
N PRO A 81 75.28 41.66 10.14
CA PRO A 81 75.16 42.05 8.72
C PRO A 81 76.32 41.63 7.80
N VAL A 82 76.02 41.46 6.50
CA VAL A 82 76.99 41.47 5.40
C VAL A 82 76.54 42.51 4.36
N ALA A 83 77.49 43.31 3.88
CA ALA A 83 77.28 44.49 3.04
C ALA A 83 77.26 44.15 1.52
N PRO A 84 76.96 45.10 0.61
CA PRO A 84 76.16 44.83 -0.58
C PRO A 84 76.97 44.36 -1.79
N HIS A 85 76.40 43.46 -2.57
CA HIS A 85 76.82 43.21 -3.95
C HIS A 85 75.65 43.43 -4.93
N GLU A 86 75.85 44.48 -5.73
CA GLU A 86 75.40 44.70 -7.10
C GLU A 86 74.04 44.12 -7.53
N VAL A 87 73.08 45.03 -7.71
CA VAL A 87 71.81 44.80 -8.39
C VAL A 87 72.04 44.29 -9.82
N PRO A 88 71.64 43.05 -10.16
CA PRO A 88 71.42 42.69 -11.55
C PRO A 88 70.18 43.44 -12.05
N GLU A 89 70.24 43.95 -13.28
CA GLU A 89 69.13 44.66 -13.91
C GLU A 89 67.83 43.85 -13.85
N PRO A 90 66.64 44.50 -13.76
CA PRO A 90 65.38 43.79 -13.75
C PRO A 90 65.17 43.06 -15.09
N VAL A 91 65.42 41.75 -15.08
CA VAL A 91 65.02 40.84 -16.17
C VAL A 91 63.53 41.08 -16.43
N PRO A 92 63.11 41.32 -17.67
CA PRO A 92 61.70 41.57 -17.97
C PRO A 92 60.84 40.41 -17.47
N VAL A 93 59.91 40.70 -16.57
CA VAL A 93 58.86 39.75 -16.16
C VAL A 93 57.92 39.52 -17.35
N MET A 94 58.30 38.59 -18.22
CA MET A 94 57.39 37.92 -19.12
C MET A 94 56.61 36.87 -18.33
N ASP A 95 55.69 37.29 -17.46
CA ASP A 95 54.57 36.40 -17.09
C ASP A 95 53.33 37.14 -16.59
N VAL A 96 52.29 37.11 -17.43
CA VAL A 96 50.90 37.50 -17.10
C VAL A 96 49.93 36.70 -17.99
N GLN A 97 50.32 36.40 -19.24
CA GLN A 97 49.49 35.63 -20.16
C GLN A 97 49.43 34.13 -19.87
N ASP A 98 50.45 33.52 -19.26
CA ASP A 98 50.42 32.09 -18.96
C ASP A 98 49.77 31.81 -17.60
N ASP A 99 49.83 32.73 -16.63
CA ASP A 99 49.07 32.62 -15.37
C ASP A 99 47.55 32.68 -15.57
N GLU A 100 47.03 33.50 -16.51
CA GLU A 100 45.59 33.52 -16.85
C GLU A 100 45.15 32.22 -17.55
N LYS A 101 45.96 31.68 -18.46
CA LYS A 101 45.72 30.35 -19.06
C LYS A 101 45.81 29.23 -18.03
N LEU A 102 46.76 29.29 -17.10
CA LEU A 102 46.90 28.32 -16.01
C LEU A 102 45.69 28.36 -15.06
N ARG A 103 45.12 29.54 -14.80
CA ARG A 103 43.86 29.66 -14.04
C ARG A 103 42.68 29.04 -14.79
N ASP A 104 42.54 29.31 -16.10
CA ASP A 104 41.48 28.73 -16.92
C ASP A 104 41.63 27.20 -17.05
N LEU A 105 42.84 26.68 -17.26
CA LEU A 105 43.13 25.24 -17.26
C LEU A 105 42.84 24.58 -15.91
N ARG A 106 43.17 25.22 -14.77
CA ARG A 106 42.78 24.73 -13.43
C ARG A 106 41.27 24.74 -13.24
N ALA A 107 40.58 25.80 -13.69
CA ALA A 107 39.12 25.88 -13.61
C ALA A 107 38.44 24.78 -14.43
N ARG A 108 38.88 24.56 -15.68
CA ARG A 108 38.41 23.47 -16.55
C ARG A 108 38.67 22.10 -15.93
N ARG A 109 39.89 21.84 -15.42
CA ARG A 109 40.23 20.60 -14.70
C ARG A 109 39.31 20.37 -13.49
N ASN A 110 39.01 21.40 -12.72
CA ASN A 110 38.12 21.29 -11.55
C ASN A 110 36.67 20.97 -11.95
N VAL A 111 36.18 21.54 -13.06
CA VAL A 111 34.85 21.22 -13.61
C VAL A 111 34.82 19.78 -14.12
N ILE A 112 35.82 19.34 -14.89
CA ILE A 112 35.93 17.95 -15.37
C ILE A 112 35.98 16.99 -14.18
N SER A 113 36.82 17.25 -13.18
CA SER A 113 36.91 16.43 -11.96
C SER A 113 35.59 16.36 -11.18
N SER A 114 34.83 17.44 -11.13
CA SER A 114 33.50 17.46 -10.51
C SER A 114 32.47 16.65 -11.29
N LEU A 115 32.49 16.72 -12.62
CA LEU A 115 31.59 15.95 -13.49
C LEU A 115 31.89 14.44 -13.44
N VAL A 116 33.17 14.06 -13.46
CA VAL A 116 33.62 12.68 -13.21
C VAL A 116 33.13 12.18 -11.84
N GLY A 117 33.27 13.00 -10.80
CA GLY A 117 32.77 12.69 -9.46
C GLY A 117 31.25 12.48 -9.40
N LEU A 118 30.48 13.35 -10.07
CA LEU A 118 29.02 13.23 -10.16
C LEU A 118 28.57 11.98 -10.92
N VAL A 119 29.26 11.59 -11.99
CA VAL A 119 28.90 10.37 -12.74
C VAL A 119 29.30 9.10 -11.99
N ASN A 120 30.41 9.10 -11.26
CA ASN A 120 30.74 8.00 -10.34
C ASN A 120 29.68 7.86 -9.23
N LEU A 121 29.20 8.97 -8.67
CA LEU A 121 28.08 8.97 -7.72
C LEU A 121 26.78 8.46 -8.37
N ALA A 122 26.50 8.83 -9.62
CA ALA A 122 25.36 8.34 -10.38
C ALA A 122 25.42 6.82 -10.63
N LYS A 123 26.59 6.25 -10.91
CA LYS A 123 26.78 4.79 -11.03
C LYS A 123 26.50 4.08 -9.69
N ILE A 124 27.11 4.54 -8.60
CA ILE A 124 26.89 3.99 -7.24
C ILE A 124 25.41 4.06 -6.85
N HIS A 125 24.75 5.19 -7.12
CA HIS A 125 23.32 5.36 -6.86
C HIS A 125 22.47 4.42 -7.74
N GLY A 126 22.82 4.26 -9.02
CA GLY A 126 22.17 3.31 -9.92
C GLY A 126 22.25 1.87 -9.39
N GLU A 127 23.41 1.43 -8.91
CA GLU A 127 23.59 0.10 -8.31
C GLU A 127 22.73 -0.08 -7.05
N GLN A 128 22.70 0.93 -6.16
CA GLN A 128 21.82 0.92 -4.97
C GLN A 128 20.34 0.84 -5.34
N VAL A 129 19.91 1.60 -6.36
CA VAL A 129 18.53 1.57 -6.86
C VAL A 129 18.20 0.23 -7.49
N HIS A 130 19.11 -0.36 -8.28
CA HIS A 130 18.91 -1.67 -8.91
C HIS A 130 18.82 -2.80 -7.90
N ALA A 131 19.72 -2.85 -6.91
CA ALA A 131 19.67 -3.81 -5.81
C ALA A 131 18.32 -3.71 -5.07
N TYR A 132 17.94 -2.50 -4.65
CA TYR A 132 16.66 -2.25 -4.00
C TYR A 132 15.46 -2.74 -4.84
N CYS A 133 15.38 -2.32 -6.11
CA CYS A 133 14.29 -2.67 -7.02
C CYS A 133 14.18 -4.18 -7.28
N SER A 134 15.30 -4.90 -7.26
CA SER A 134 15.31 -6.35 -7.42
C SER A 134 14.60 -7.04 -6.25
N GLU A 135 14.81 -6.54 -5.03
CA GLU A 135 14.23 -7.07 -3.78
C GLU A 135 12.81 -6.56 -3.48
N THR A 136 12.40 -5.36 -3.94
CA THR A 136 11.23 -4.62 -3.40
C THR A 136 9.91 -5.40 -3.37
N PHE A 137 9.66 -6.28 -4.34
CA PHE A 137 8.41 -7.06 -4.38
C PHE A 137 8.54 -8.38 -5.16
N SER A 138 7.95 -9.44 -4.62
CA SER A 138 7.63 -10.68 -5.31
C SER A 138 6.40 -11.28 -4.63
N SER A 139 5.28 -11.39 -5.34
CA SER A 139 4.06 -12.05 -4.87
C SER A 139 3.88 -13.36 -5.63
N ASP A 140 3.70 -14.45 -4.89
CA ASP A 140 3.35 -15.75 -5.44
C ASP A 140 1.83 -15.87 -5.58
N TYR A 141 1.26 -15.02 -6.44
CA TYR A 141 -0.19 -14.88 -6.58
C TYR A 141 -0.85 -16.17 -7.13
N GLU A 142 -0.11 -17.02 -7.83
CA GLU A 142 -0.58 -18.34 -8.30
C GLU A 142 -0.66 -19.34 -7.14
N SER A 143 0.32 -19.35 -6.24
CA SER A 143 0.26 -20.12 -4.99
C SER A 143 -0.88 -19.64 -4.09
N ILE A 144 -1.14 -18.32 -4.02
CA ILE A 144 -2.31 -17.76 -3.35
C ILE A 144 -3.62 -18.20 -4.03
N ARG A 145 -3.69 -18.14 -5.36
CA ARG A 145 -4.84 -18.62 -6.16
C ARG A 145 -5.12 -20.10 -5.87
N SER A 146 -4.08 -20.93 -5.81
CA SER A 146 -4.19 -22.35 -5.48
C SER A 146 -4.70 -22.57 -4.05
N ALA A 147 -4.19 -21.83 -3.06
CA ALA A 147 -4.61 -21.94 -1.65
C ALA A 147 -6.08 -21.54 -1.40
N LEU A 148 -6.62 -20.65 -2.22
CA LEU A 148 -8.02 -20.21 -2.14
C LEU A 148 -9.01 -21.24 -2.71
N GLY A 149 -8.56 -22.15 -3.58
CA GLY A 149 -9.40 -23.15 -4.25
C GLY A 149 -10.61 -22.51 -4.93
N GLU A 150 -11.81 -23.05 -4.67
CA GLU A 150 -13.08 -22.54 -5.20
C GLU A 150 -13.34 -21.05 -4.91
N MET A 151 -12.75 -20.49 -3.85
CA MET A 151 -12.94 -19.07 -3.52
C MET A 151 -12.22 -18.15 -4.51
N ALA A 152 -11.21 -18.63 -5.24
CA ALA A 152 -10.47 -17.83 -6.22
C ALA A 152 -11.33 -17.35 -7.40
N ASP A 153 -12.43 -18.06 -7.70
CA ASP A 153 -13.36 -17.72 -8.78
C ASP A 153 -14.54 -16.86 -8.31
N TRP A 154 -14.65 -16.59 -7.00
CA TRP A 154 -15.61 -15.62 -6.47
C TRP A 154 -15.20 -14.20 -6.90
N LYS A 155 -16.18 -13.35 -7.21
CA LYS A 155 -15.96 -12.06 -7.88
C LYS A 155 -14.95 -11.17 -7.14
N GLU A 156 -14.98 -11.18 -5.81
CA GLU A 156 -14.13 -10.40 -4.92
C GLU A 156 -12.66 -10.85 -4.95
N PHE A 157 -12.42 -12.16 -4.84
CA PHE A 157 -11.07 -12.72 -4.88
C PHE A 157 -10.51 -12.65 -6.30
N LYS A 158 -11.31 -12.98 -7.31
CA LYS A 158 -10.93 -12.87 -8.73
C LYS A 158 -10.48 -11.44 -9.07
N LEU A 159 -11.17 -10.42 -8.58
CA LEU A 159 -10.81 -9.02 -8.74
C LEU A 159 -9.43 -8.70 -8.13
N CYS A 160 -9.21 -9.10 -6.88
CA CYS A 160 -7.93 -8.88 -6.20
C CYS A 160 -6.77 -9.66 -6.86
N LEU A 161 -7.00 -10.92 -7.24
CA LEU A 161 -6.01 -11.79 -7.90
C LEU A 161 -5.64 -11.27 -9.30
N SER A 162 -6.60 -10.76 -10.07
CA SER A 162 -6.35 -10.19 -11.40
C SER A 162 -5.45 -8.94 -11.30
N THR A 163 -5.71 -8.09 -10.31
CA THR A 163 -4.89 -6.91 -10.03
C THR A 163 -3.52 -7.29 -9.48
N LEU A 164 -3.41 -8.30 -8.60
CA LEU A 164 -2.12 -8.85 -8.15
C LEU A 164 -1.28 -9.35 -9.33
N SER A 165 -1.86 -10.13 -10.25
CA SER A 165 -1.16 -10.58 -11.47
C SER A 165 -0.67 -9.41 -12.33
N SER A 166 -1.50 -8.39 -12.55
CA SER A 166 -1.10 -7.15 -13.25
C SER A 166 0.05 -6.41 -12.54
N VAL A 167 -0.02 -6.28 -11.22
CA VAL A 167 1.01 -5.64 -10.38
C VAL A 167 2.33 -6.41 -10.45
N VAL A 168 2.30 -7.74 -10.39
CA VAL A 168 3.49 -8.61 -10.53
C VAL A 168 4.10 -8.47 -11.92
N ASN A 169 3.30 -8.62 -12.98
CA ASN A 169 3.77 -8.52 -14.37
C ASN A 169 4.38 -7.14 -14.68
N THR A 170 3.73 -6.07 -14.21
CA THR A 170 4.26 -4.71 -14.34
C THR A 170 5.54 -4.51 -13.54
N SER A 171 5.63 -5.08 -12.34
CA SER A 171 6.85 -5.01 -11.52
C SER A 171 8.03 -5.72 -12.19
N VAL A 172 7.82 -6.89 -12.80
CA VAL A 172 8.85 -7.60 -13.57
C VAL A 172 9.35 -6.76 -14.75
N ALA A 173 8.43 -6.15 -15.52
CA ALA A 173 8.80 -5.25 -16.62
C ALA A 173 9.62 -4.04 -16.14
N LEU A 174 9.20 -3.38 -15.06
CA LEU A 174 9.92 -2.24 -14.48
C LEU A 174 11.30 -2.63 -13.93
N LYS A 175 11.48 -3.84 -13.37
CA LYS A 175 12.79 -4.36 -12.95
C LYS A 175 13.73 -4.52 -14.14
N HIS A 176 13.28 -5.10 -15.25
CA HIS A 176 14.08 -5.23 -16.48
C HIS A 176 14.40 -3.89 -17.13
N GLU A 177 13.47 -2.93 -17.14
CA GLU A 177 13.78 -1.56 -17.60
C GLU A 177 14.85 -0.90 -16.71
N ASN A 178 14.75 -1.08 -15.39
CA ASN A 178 15.72 -0.54 -14.43
C ASN A 178 17.12 -1.17 -14.58
N GLU A 179 17.18 -2.47 -14.89
CA GLU A 179 18.43 -3.16 -15.27
C GLU A 179 19.02 -2.58 -16.58
N ALA A 180 18.19 -2.30 -17.59
CA ALA A 180 18.66 -1.68 -18.83
C ALA A 180 19.24 -0.27 -18.59
N GLN A 181 18.64 0.54 -17.71
CA GLN A 181 19.19 1.84 -17.31
C GLN A 181 20.51 1.71 -16.53
N LEU A 182 20.66 0.69 -15.68
CA LEU A 182 21.94 0.41 -15.01
C LEU A 182 23.04 0.06 -16.02
N ARG A 183 22.75 -0.77 -17.02
CA ARG A 183 23.72 -1.09 -18.09
C ARG A 183 24.14 0.15 -18.87
N ILE A 184 23.20 1.07 -19.16
CA ILE A 184 23.51 2.38 -19.75
C ILE A 184 24.48 3.14 -18.84
N LEU A 185 24.18 3.31 -17.55
CA LEU A 185 25.07 4.00 -16.60
C LEU A 185 26.47 3.37 -16.53
N GLN A 186 26.55 2.05 -16.45
CA GLN A 186 27.82 1.34 -16.35
C GLN A 186 28.69 1.53 -17.60
N SER A 187 28.08 1.52 -18.80
CA SER A 187 28.75 1.68 -20.11
C SER A 187 29.39 3.06 -20.35
N ILE A 188 29.17 4.04 -19.48
CA ILE A 188 29.69 5.39 -19.67
C ILE A 188 31.15 5.49 -19.18
N GLU A 189 32.10 5.64 -20.10
CA GLU A 189 33.53 5.76 -19.81
C GLU A 189 33.98 7.22 -19.68
N PHE A 190 34.18 7.69 -18.45
CA PHE A 190 34.79 9.00 -18.16
C PHE A 190 36.31 8.85 -18.06
N ALA A 191 37.01 8.82 -19.21
CA ALA A 191 38.46 8.63 -19.26
C ALA A 191 39.27 9.93 -19.10
N ASP A 192 39.08 10.92 -19.97
CA ASP A 192 39.81 12.22 -19.91
C ASP A 192 39.05 13.41 -20.55
N GLU A 193 38.19 13.17 -21.55
CA GLU A 193 37.37 14.21 -22.19
C GLU A 193 35.88 14.00 -21.87
N CYS A 194 35.31 14.85 -21.02
CA CYS A 194 33.89 14.83 -20.68
C CYS A 194 33.03 15.24 -21.89
N SER A 195 32.45 14.27 -22.60
CA SER A 195 31.39 14.55 -23.56
C SER A 195 30.12 14.98 -22.81
N GLY A 196 29.53 16.11 -23.20
CA GLY A 196 28.27 16.58 -22.59
C GLY A 196 27.12 15.59 -22.76
N TYR A 197 27.17 14.77 -23.82
CA TYR A 197 26.20 13.72 -24.10
C TYR A 197 26.21 12.62 -23.04
N ASP A 198 27.38 12.25 -22.53
CA ASP A 198 27.50 11.18 -21.55
C ASP A 198 27.04 11.61 -20.16
N PHE A 199 27.21 12.89 -19.81
CA PHE A 199 26.55 13.47 -18.64
C PHE A 199 25.02 13.49 -18.77
N VAL A 200 24.50 13.84 -19.96
CA VAL A 200 23.04 13.81 -20.25
C VAL A 200 22.47 12.39 -20.15
N LYS A 201 23.17 11.38 -20.70
CA LYS A 201 22.79 9.96 -20.56
C LYS A 201 22.78 9.53 -19.09
N ALA A 202 23.81 9.87 -18.32
CA ALA A 202 23.90 9.53 -16.90
C ALA A 202 22.74 10.15 -16.10
N TYR A 203 22.44 11.43 -16.34
CA TYR A 203 21.31 12.13 -15.71
C TYR A 203 19.97 11.47 -16.06
N ALA A 204 19.71 11.23 -17.35
CA ALA A 204 18.46 10.62 -17.80
C ALA A 204 18.25 9.21 -17.23
N ALA A 205 19.31 8.40 -17.21
CA ALA A 205 19.26 7.05 -16.62
C ALA A 205 18.98 7.08 -15.11
N VAL A 206 19.64 7.96 -14.33
CA VAL A 206 19.34 8.10 -12.89
C VAL A 206 17.89 8.56 -12.65
N ALA A 207 17.39 9.53 -13.41
CA ALA A 207 16.01 9.99 -13.30
C ALA A 207 15.02 8.85 -13.61
N ALA A 208 15.28 8.09 -14.68
CA ALA A 208 14.50 6.94 -15.08
C ALA A 208 14.49 5.82 -14.03
N MET A 209 15.63 5.54 -13.39
CA MET A 209 15.74 4.55 -12.31
C MET A 209 14.99 4.98 -11.06
N ASN A 210 15.08 6.27 -10.67
CA ASN A 210 14.37 6.79 -9.50
C ASN A 210 12.84 6.70 -9.66
N PHE A 211 12.29 7.07 -10.82
CA PHE A 211 10.86 6.92 -11.08
C PHE A 211 10.40 5.45 -11.02
N ARG A 212 11.21 4.53 -11.56
CA ARG A 212 10.94 3.08 -11.50
C ARG A 212 10.98 2.56 -10.07
N LYS A 213 11.91 3.02 -9.25
CA LYS A 213 11.98 2.72 -7.80
C LYS A 213 10.72 3.17 -7.06
N GLU A 214 10.31 4.42 -7.18
CA GLU A 214 9.10 4.94 -6.52
C GLU A 214 7.86 4.17 -6.98
N THR A 215 7.79 3.80 -8.25
CA THR A 215 6.69 3.02 -8.82
C THR A 215 6.65 1.60 -8.27
N LEU A 216 7.79 0.91 -8.20
CA LEU A 216 7.90 -0.42 -7.59
C LEU A 216 7.54 -0.40 -6.08
N GLN A 217 7.86 0.68 -5.36
CA GLN A 217 7.44 0.87 -3.96
C GLN A 217 5.92 0.94 -3.82
N ARG A 218 5.23 1.72 -4.67
CA ARG A 218 3.76 1.82 -4.66
C ARG A 218 3.10 0.49 -5.05
N LEU A 219 3.57 -0.13 -6.13
CA LEU A 219 3.10 -1.44 -6.57
C LEU A 219 3.27 -2.52 -5.49
N SER A 220 4.41 -2.50 -4.77
CA SER A 220 4.63 -3.37 -3.61
C SER A 220 3.65 -3.11 -2.46
N ALA A 221 3.33 -1.85 -2.17
CA ALA A 221 2.38 -1.48 -1.12
C ALA A 221 0.96 -1.95 -1.47
N VAL A 222 0.52 -1.74 -2.73
CA VAL A 222 -0.76 -2.26 -3.24
C VAL A 222 -0.79 -3.79 -3.16
N GLY A 223 0.25 -4.46 -3.65
CA GLY A 223 0.32 -5.93 -3.61
C GLY A 223 0.23 -6.48 -2.18
N SER A 224 1.05 -5.96 -1.27
CA SER A 224 1.04 -6.36 0.16
C SER A 224 -0.31 -6.09 0.84
N ALA A 225 -0.99 -5.00 0.47
CA ALA A 225 -2.33 -4.70 0.98
C ALA A 225 -3.37 -5.71 0.46
N LEU A 226 -3.35 -6.03 -0.84
CA LEU A 226 -4.27 -7.01 -1.43
C LEU A 226 -4.08 -8.42 -0.84
N GLU A 227 -2.85 -8.90 -0.66
CA GLU A 227 -2.56 -10.18 -0.01
C GLU A 227 -3.13 -10.23 1.42
N LYS A 228 -2.93 -9.15 2.19
CA LYS A 228 -3.46 -9.01 3.55
C LYS A 228 -4.99 -9.04 3.58
N TYR A 229 -5.66 -8.35 2.66
CA TYR A 229 -7.13 -8.32 2.58
C TYR A 229 -7.70 -9.68 2.14
N ILE A 230 -7.07 -10.34 1.16
CA ILE A 230 -7.40 -11.72 0.75
C ILE A 230 -7.32 -12.66 1.96
N LEU A 231 -6.22 -12.62 2.72
CA LEU A 231 -6.03 -13.43 3.92
C LEU A 231 -7.11 -13.17 4.99
N GLN A 232 -7.42 -11.90 5.26
CA GLN A 232 -8.45 -11.53 6.25
C GLN A 232 -9.84 -12.00 5.82
N ALA A 233 -10.18 -11.91 4.54
CA ALA A 233 -11.44 -12.41 4.00
C ALA A 233 -11.52 -13.93 4.05
N GLN A 234 -10.47 -14.64 3.62
CA GLN A 234 -10.38 -16.10 3.65
C GLN A 234 -10.56 -16.64 5.09
N LYS A 235 -9.87 -16.06 6.08
CA LYS A 235 -10.04 -16.41 7.51
C LYS A 235 -11.49 -16.29 7.96
N SER A 236 -12.12 -15.16 7.66
CA SER A 236 -13.49 -14.86 8.08
C SER A 236 -14.51 -15.83 7.45
N LEU A 237 -14.36 -16.09 6.15
CA LEU A 237 -15.23 -16.99 5.40
C LEU A 237 -15.06 -18.46 5.79
N LEU A 238 -13.82 -18.93 5.94
CA LEU A 238 -13.55 -20.31 6.35
C LEU A 238 -13.93 -20.56 7.81
N THR A 239 -13.71 -19.59 8.71
CA THR A 239 -14.23 -19.64 10.09
C THR A 239 -15.75 -19.77 10.08
N GLY A 240 -16.45 -18.96 9.28
CA GLY A 240 -17.91 -19.06 9.10
C GLY A 240 -18.34 -20.43 8.59
N LYS A 241 -17.69 -20.95 7.53
CA LYS A 241 -17.96 -22.29 6.98
C LYS A 241 -17.77 -23.40 8.02
N LEU A 242 -16.76 -23.31 8.89
CA LEU A 242 -16.55 -24.27 9.98
C LEU A 242 -17.62 -24.14 11.06
N GLN A 243 -17.97 -22.91 11.44
CA GLN A 243 -18.99 -22.65 12.46
C GLN A 243 -20.41 -23.07 12.00
N LEU A 244 -20.72 -23.01 10.70
CA LEU A 244 -21.95 -23.57 10.13
C LEU A 244 -22.13 -25.06 10.48
N GLY A 245 -21.05 -25.85 10.41
CA GLY A 245 -21.05 -27.26 10.76
C GLY A 245 -20.97 -27.51 12.28
N LEU A 246 -20.25 -26.65 13.00
CA LEU A 246 -20.08 -26.76 14.46
C LEU A 246 -21.36 -26.46 15.23
N VAL A 247 -22.03 -25.32 14.96
CA VAL A 247 -23.11 -24.80 15.81
C VAL A 247 -24.20 -25.84 16.13
N PRO A 248 -24.68 -26.65 15.16
CA PRO A 248 -25.62 -27.72 15.48
C PRO A 248 -25.05 -28.79 16.42
N VAL A 249 -23.82 -29.20 16.17
CA VAL A 249 -23.12 -30.26 16.93
C VAL A 249 -22.79 -29.78 18.35
N GLU A 250 -22.38 -28.53 18.52
CA GLU A 250 -22.13 -27.91 19.83
C GLU A 250 -23.42 -27.81 20.66
N MET A 251 -24.53 -27.35 20.06
CA MET A 251 -25.82 -27.24 20.76
C MET A 251 -26.40 -28.60 21.13
N ASP A 252 -26.28 -29.60 20.25
CA ASP A 252 -26.67 -30.99 20.56
C ASP A 252 -25.79 -31.62 21.64
N ALA A 253 -24.48 -31.36 21.64
CA ALA A 253 -23.54 -31.86 22.66
C ALA A 253 -23.85 -31.28 24.04
N ASN A 254 -24.06 -29.97 24.12
CA ASN A 254 -24.46 -29.29 25.36
C ASN A 254 -25.80 -29.87 25.89
N LEU A 255 -26.78 -30.12 25.01
CA LEU A 255 -28.04 -30.73 25.42
C LEU A 255 -27.88 -32.19 25.86
N ALA A 256 -27.01 -32.96 25.22
CA ALA A 256 -26.74 -34.35 25.56
C ALA A 256 -26.08 -34.46 26.94
N GLN A 257 -25.12 -33.58 27.23
CA GLN A 257 -24.45 -33.47 28.51
C GLN A 257 -25.40 -33.05 29.64
N GLU A 258 -26.18 -31.99 29.46
CA GLU A 258 -27.17 -31.55 30.45
C GLU A 258 -28.22 -32.63 30.74
N LEU A 259 -28.69 -33.33 29.69
CA LEU A 259 -29.62 -34.44 29.87
C LEU A 259 -28.97 -35.62 30.61
N HIS A 260 -27.71 -35.97 30.33
CA HIS A 260 -26.98 -36.98 31.10
C HIS A 260 -26.84 -36.59 32.59
N VAL A 261 -26.54 -35.32 32.89
CA VAL A 261 -26.43 -34.81 34.27
C VAL A 261 -27.76 -34.89 35.01
N VAL A 262 -28.88 -34.56 34.37
CA VAL A 262 -30.22 -34.70 34.97
C VAL A 262 -30.55 -36.17 35.23
N LEU A 263 -30.43 -37.02 34.20
CA LEU A 263 -30.78 -38.44 34.30
C LEU A 263 -29.95 -39.18 35.37
N SER A 264 -28.66 -38.86 35.48
CA SER A 264 -27.76 -39.49 36.46
C SER A 264 -28.01 -39.05 37.91
N LYS A 265 -28.70 -37.92 38.12
CA LYS A 265 -29.12 -37.47 39.47
C LYS A 265 -30.44 -38.06 39.92
N THR A 266 -31.38 -38.29 39.01
CA THR A 266 -32.78 -38.60 39.37
C THR A 266 -33.19 -40.05 39.16
N ARG A 267 -32.37 -40.87 38.48
CA ARG A 267 -32.68 -42.27 38.18
C ARG A 267 -31.66 -43.23 38.79
N PRO A 268 -32.10 -44.35 39.39
CA PRO A 268 -31.19 -45.40 39.83
C PRO A 268 -30.54 -46.07 38.62
N ALA A 269 -29.25 -46.38 38.74
CA ALA A 269 -28.51 -47.17 37.76
C ALA A 269 -27.91 -48.42 38.42
N SER A 270 -27.76 -49.49 37.65
CA SER A 270 -27.07 -50.72 38.05
C SER A 270 -25.56 -50.46 38.19
N ALA A 271 -24.88 -51.23 39.03
CA ALA A 271 -23.43 -51.10 39.23
C ALA A 271 -22.68 -51.23 37.89
N GLY A 272 -21.88 -50.22 37.55
CA GLY A 272 -21.14 -50.14 36.28
C GLY A 272 -21.95 -49.61 35.08
N GLN A 273 -23.17 -49.12 35.27
CA GLN A 273 -23.96 -48.45 34.22
C GLN A 273 -24.39 -47.05 34.66
N THR A 274 -24.64 -46.17 33.68
CA THR A 274 -25.23 -44.84 33.91
C THR A 274 -26.69 -44.84 33.46
N ALA A 275 -27.52 -44.01 34.10
CA ALA A 275 -28.94 -43.93 33.77
C ALA A 275 -29.23 -43.36 32.36
N SER A 276 -28.26 -42.70 31.73
CA SER A 276 -28.31 -42.24 30.34
C SER A 276 -27.80 -43.26 29.32
N GLY A 277 -27.05 -44.29 29.76
CA GLY A 277 -26.29 -45.19 28.88
C GLY A 277 -25.01 -44.58 28.27
N ILE A 278 -24.65 -43.35 28.64
CA ILE A 278 -23.40 -42.67 28.25
C ILE A 278 -22.41 -42.77 29.40
N THR A 279 -21.18 -43.20 29.11
CA THR A 279 -20.06 -43.27 30.07
C THR A 279 -19.37 -41.91 30.22
N GLU A 280 -18.65 -41.70 31.33
CA GLU A 280 -17.95 -40.44 31.59
C GLU A 280 -16.81 -40.23 30.59
N GLU A 281 -16.17 -41.31 30.15
CA GLU A 281 -15.14 -41.34 29.10
C GLU A 281 -15.71 -40.87 27.75
N GLU A 282 -16.92 -41.33 27.37
CA GLU A 282 -17.58 -40.86 26.15
C GLU A 282 -17.91 -39.37 26.21
N LEU A 283 -18.29 -38.86 27.38
CA LEU A 283 -18.55 -37.43 27.60
C LEU A 283 -17.25 -36.61 27.43
N HIS A 284 -16.14 -37.08 28.02
CA HIS A 284 -14.82 -36.45 27.91
C HIS A 284 -14.33 -36.41 26.46
N VAL A 285 -14.50 -37.47 25.67
CA VAL A 285 -14.10 -37.48 24.24
C VAL A 285 -14.77 -36.36 23.45
N VAL A 286 -16.07 -36.08 23.69
CA VAL A 286 -16.79 -34.98 23.02
C VAL A 286 -16.27 -33.62 23.47
N GLN A 287 -15.99 -33.44 24.77
CA GLN A 287 -15.42 -32.19 25.30
C GLN A 287 -14.00 -31.92 24.80
N ASP A 288 -13.14 -32.94 24.71
CA ASP A 288 -11.77 -32.80 24.22
C ASP A 288 -11.74 -32.49 22.72
N LEU A 289 -12.62 -33.10 21.92
CA LEU A 289 -12.79 -32.75 20.50
C LEU A 289 -13.27 -31.30 20.32
N LEU A 290 -14.24 -30.84 21.11
CA LEU A 290 -14.69 -29.44 21.12
C LEU A 290 -13.57 -28.47 21.53
N ARG A 291 -12.78 -28.83 22.56
CA ARG A 291 -11.64 -28.02 23.02
C ARG A 291 -10.55 -27.91 21.96
N GLN A 292 -10.18 -29.03 21.34
CA GLN A 292 -9.20 -29.07 20.24
C GLN A 292 -9.68 -28.23 19.06
N GLN A 293 -10.97 -28.32 18.72
CA GLN A 293 -11.54 -27.57 17.61
C GLN A 293 -11.56 -26.04 17.89
N TYR A 294 -11.85 -25.62 19.12
CA TYR A 294 -11.72 -24.21 19.53
C TYR A 294 -10.27 -23.71 19.46
N GLN A 295 -9.29 -24.52 19.87
CA GLN A 295 -7.86 -24.21 19.72
C GLN A 295 -7.47 -24.05 18.25
N ASP A 296 -7.91 -24.93 17.36
CA ASP A 296 -7.64 -24.83 15.93
C ASP A 296 -8.26 -23.58 15.29
N LEU A 297 -9.44 -23.12 15.75
CA LEU A 297 -10.00 -21.84 15.31
C LEU A 297 -9.13 -20.64 15.75
N GLN A 298 -8.48 -20.69 16.92
CA GLN A 298 -7.48 -19.68 17.32
C GLN A 298 -6.21 -19.74 16.47
N VAL A 299 -5.78 -20.94 16.05
CA VAL A 299 -4.67 -21.11 15.09
C VAL A 299 -5.05 -20.51 13.72
N MET A 300 -6.27 -20.71 13.24
CA MET A 300 -6.75 -20.09 11.99
C MET A 300 -6.75 -18.55 12.08
N ALA A 301 -7.20 -18.00 13.21
CA ALA A 301 -7.19 -16.55 13.42
C ALA A 301 -5.76 -15.95 13.41
N SER A 302 -4.78 -16.68 13.94
CA SER A 302 -3.37 -16.26 14.05
C SER A 302 -2.48 -16.62 12.85
N ALA A 303 -2.95 -17.44 11.91
CA ALA A 303 -2.23 -17.81 10.69
C ALA A 303 -1.72 -16.59 9.88
N LYS A 304 -0.53 -16.68 9.28
CA LYS A 304 0.13 -15.54 8.62
C LYS A 304 -0.05 -15.50 7.10
N ASP A 305 -0.50 -16.60 6.51
CA ASP A 305 -0.62 -16.81 5.08
C ASP A 305 -1.84 -17.68 4.75
N VAL A 306 -2.20 -17.73 3.47
CA VAL A 306 -3.42 -18.37 2.98
C VAL A 306 -3.36 -19.91 2.98
N HIS A 307 -2.17 -20.50 2.95
CA HIS A 307 -1.96 -21.96 3.01
C HIS A 307 -2.12 -22.47 4.43
N ALA A 308 -1.57 -21.77 5.42
CA ALA A 308 -1.78 -22.06 6.82
C ALA A 308 -3.28 -22.01 7.20
N VAL A 309 -4.04 -21.06 6.64
CA VAL A 309 -5.50 -21.00 6.83
C VAL A 309 -6.20 -22.20 6.20
N ALA A 310 -5.84 -22.60 4.97
CA ALA A 310 -6.40 -23.76 4.29
C ALA A 310 -6.10 -25.09 5.02
N ALA A 311 -4.85 -25.31 5.44
CA ALA A 311 -4.44 -26.52 6.16
C ALA A 311 -5.11 -26.65 7.55
N VAL A 312 -5.38 -25.52 8.22
CA VAL A 312 -6.18 -25.53 9.47
C VAL A 312 -7.64 -25.84 9.16
N TYR A 313 -8.20 -25.29 8.07
CA TYR A 313 -9.59 -25.55 7.65
C TYR A 313 -9.85 -27.04 7.41
N GLU A 314 -9.00 -27.72 6.63
CA GLU A 314 -9.09 -29.16 6.36
C GLU A 314 -9.02 -30.00 7.66
N ARG A 315 -8.08 -29.65 8.57
CA ARG A 315 -7.96 -30.32 9.87
C ARG A 315 -9.24 -30.18 10.70
N VAL A 316 -9.84 -28.99 10.76
CA VAL A 316 -11.07 -28.77 11.53
C VAL A 316 -12.28 -29.44 10.88
N GLN A 317 -12.36 -29.54 9.54
CA GLN A 317 -13.39 -30.33 8.88
C GLN A 317 -13.35 -31.81 9.33
N LEU A 318 -12.16 -32.42 9.39
CA LEU A 318 -11.99 -33.79 9.87
C LEU A 318 -12.38 -33.95 11.34
N LEU A 319 -12.12 -32.94 12.19
CA LEU A 319 -12.59 -32.92 13.59
C LEU A 319 -14.12 -32.80 13.68
N ASN A 320 -14.73 -31.96 12.86
CA ASN A 320 -16.20 -31.78 12.84
C ASN A 320 -16.93 -33.08 12.49
N GLU A 321 -16.46 -33.84 11.49
CA GLU A 321 -17.08 -35.12 11.14
C GLU A 321 -16.86 -36.20 12.23
N LYS A 322 -15.68 -36.24 12.87
CA LYS A 322 -15.46 -37.12 14.05
C LYS A 322 -16.39 -36.79 15.21
N LEU A 323 -16.54 -35.50 15.52
CA LEU A 323 -17.39 -35.00 16.60
C LEU A 323 -18.87 -35.33 16.33
N LYS A 324 -19.35 -35.07 15.11
CA LYS A 324 -20.70 -35.40 14.64
C LYS A 324 -21.03 -36.89 14.76
N ASN A 325 -20.12 -37.76 14.32
CA ASN A 325 -20.29 -39.21 14.42
C ASN A 325 -20.32 -39.70 15.88
N THR A 326 -19.44 -39.16 16.72
CA THR A 326 -19.39 -39.49 18.17
C THR A 326 -20.67 -39.06 18.89
N LEU A 327 -21.12 -37.83 18.62
CA LEU A 327 -22.32 -37.27 19.21
C LEU A 327 -23.60 -37.99 18.77
N GLN A 328 -23.68 -38.45 17.52
CA GLN A 328 -24.84 -39.20 17.04
C GLN A 328 -25.07 -40.48 17.87
N MET A 329 -24.02 -41.22 18.21
CA MET A 329 -24.12 -42.40 19.10
C MET A 329 -24.63 -42.04 20.50
N GLN A 330 -24.21 -40.89 21.06
CA GLN A 330 -24.71 -40.40 22.35
C GLN A 330 -26.20 -40.03 22.28
N LYS A 331 -26.65 -39.35 21.21
CA LYS A 331 -28.06 -38.99 20.99
C LYS A 331 -28.94 -40.24 20.88
N GLU A 332 -28.47 -41.29 20.24
CA GLU A 332 -29.18 -42.58 20.11
C GLU A 332 -29.30 -43.33 21.45
N LYS A 333 -28.23 -43.34 22.25
CA LYS A 333 -28.24 -43.85 23.64
C LYS A 333 -29.25 -43.10 24.51
N LEU A 334 -29.22 -41.77 24.49
CA LEU A 334 -30.17 -40.92 25.23
C LEU A 334 -31.61 -41.10 24.76
N SER A 335 -31.86 -41.14 23.45
CA SER A 335 -33.20 -41.41 22.92
C SER A 335 -33.72 -42.78 23.36
N SER A 336 -32.83 -43.79 23.43
CA SER A 336 -33.18 -45.12 23.94
C SER A 336 -33.50 -45.11 25.44
N ALA A 337 -32.75 -44.36 26.26
CA ALA A 337 -33.04 -44.17 27.68
C ALA A 337 -34.37 -43.43 27.93
N LEU A 338 -34.68 -42.41 27.13
CA LEU A 338 -35.95 -41.68 27.17
C LEU A 338 -37.15 -42.52 26.72
N LYS A 339 -36.96 -43.43 25.75
CA LYS A 339 -38.00 -44.39 25.31
C LYS A 339 -38.30 -45.44 26.38
N ARG A 340 -37.27 -45.92 27.10
CA ARG A 340 -37.43 -46.87 28.23
C ARG A 340 -38.16 -46.24 29.41
N GLN A 341 -37.83 -45.00 29.75
CA GLN A 341 -38.46 -44.27 30.85
C GLN A 341 -38.58 -42.78 30.49
N LYS A 342 -39.83 -42.29 30.40
CA LYS A 342 -40.14 -40.88 30.17
C LYS A 342 -39.65 -40.01 31.34
N LEU A 343 -39.41 -38.73 31.08
CA LEU A 343 -39.00 -37.76 32.09
C LEU A 343 -40.12 -37.53 33.12
N SER A 344 -39.74 -37.37 34.39
CA SER A 344 -40.64 -36.81 35.41
C SER A 344 -40.93 -35.33 35.14
N LYS A 345 -41.85 -34.75 35.91
CA LYS A 345 -42.19 -33.32 35.78
C LYS A 345 -41.00 -32.44 36.21
N GLU A 346 -40.28 -32.90 37.22
CA GLU A 346 -39.09 -32.29 37.80
C GLU A 346 -37.92 -32.36 36.80
N ASP A 347 -37.65 -33.54 36.22
CA ASP A 347 -36.63 -33.68 35.16
C ASP A 347 -36.95 -32.79 33.95
N ALA A 348 -38.21 -32.79 33.50
CA ALA A 348 -38.63 -32.01 32.35
C ALA A 348 -38.48 -30.50 32.59
N SER A 349 -38.65 -30.04 33.83
CA SER A 349 -38.40 -28.66 34.23
C SER A 349 -36.90 -28.33 34.21
N ALA A 350 -36.06 -29.20 34.77
CA ALA A 350 -34.61 -29.02 34.78
C ALA A 350 -34.02 -28.99 33.36
N VAL A 351 -34.44 -29.92 32.49
CA VAL A 351 -34.03 -29.95 31.08
C VAL A 351 -34.53 -28.71 30.32
N ALA A 352 -35.73 -28.20 30.60
CA ALA A 352 -36.22 -26.97 29.99
C ALA A 352 -35.43 -25.73 30.42
N GLU A 353 -34.92 -25.68 31.65
CA GLU A 353 -34.02 -24.62 32.13
C GLU A 353 -32.64 -24.72 31.46
N ALA A 354 -32.07 -25.92 31.35
CA ALA A 354 -30.82 -26.16 30.64
C ALA A 354 -30.92 -25.75 29.15
N MET A 355 -32.01 -26.13 28.47
CA MET A 355 -32.30 -25.67 27.10
C MET A 355 -32.39 -24.14 26.99
N ALA A 356 -32.90 -23.45 28.01
CA ALA A 356 -32.95 -21.99 28.02
C ALA A 356 -31.54 -21.38 28.07
N LYS A 357 -30.67 -21.89 28.96
CA LYS A 357 -29.25 -21.47 29.07
C LYS A 357 -28.47 -21.73 27.78
N ILE A 358 -28.64 -22.90 27.17
CA ILE A 358 -28.03 -23.22 25.85
C ILE A 358 -28.53 -22.22 24.79
N ALA A 359 -29.81 -21.85 24.81
CA ALA A 359 -30.38 -20.90 23.87
C ALA A 359 -29.96 -19.44 24.08
N GLU A 360 -29.42 -19.06 25.24
CA GLU A 360 -28.88 -17.72 25.50
C GLU A 360 -27.58 -17.46 24.70
N THR A 361 -26.79 -18.50 24.41
CA THR A 361 -25.59 -18.39 23.56
C THR A 361 -25.86 -17.78 22.18
N VAL A 362 -27.08 -17.99 21.65
CA VAL A 362 -27.55 -17.44 20.37
C VAL A 362 -27.61 -15.91 20.39
N VAL A 363 -27.86 -15.30 21.55
CA VAL A 363 -27.88 -13.84 21.69
C VAL A 363 -26.47 -13.27 21.48
N ASN A 364 -25.45 -13.90 22.05
CA ASN A 364 -24.05 -13.46 21.91
C ASN A 364 -23.62 -13.45 20.44
N ASP A 365 -23.79 -14.57 19.72
CA ASP A 365 -23.44 -14.67 18.30
C ASP A 365 -24.24 -13.70 17.41
N SER A 366 -25.50 -13.44 17.77
CA SER A 366 -26.35 -12.47 17.05
C SER A 366 -25.88 -11.03 17.28
N GLU A 367 -25.48 -10.67 18.50
CA GLU A 367 -24.92 -9.35 18.81
C GLU A 367 -23.52 -9.18 18.20
N ASP A 368 -22.73 -10.25 18.14
CA ASP A 368 -21.45 -10.31 17.43
C ASP A 368 -21.61 -10.02 15.94
N PHE A 369 -22.61 -10.64 15.28
CA PHE A 369 -22.97 -10.32 13.90
C PHE A 369 -23.42 -8.84 13.78
N TRP A 370 -24.25 -8.35 14.70
CA TRP A 370 -24.71 -6.97 14.72
C TRP A 370 -23.58 -5.95 14.82
N ARG A 371 -22.62 -6.14 15.75
CA ARG A 371 -21.42 -5.30 15.85
C ARG A 371 -20.62 -5.35 14.55
N SER A 372 -20.35 -6.55 14.02
CA SER A 372 -19.60 -6.74 12.76
C SER A 372 -20.25 -6.04 11.56
N ALA A 373 -21.59 -6.08 11.45
CA ALA A 373 -22.32 -5.42 10.38
C ALA A 373 -22.33 -3.89 10.53
N HIS A 374 -22.51 -3.38 11.76
CA HIS A 374 -22.45 -1.95 12.06
C HIS A 374 -21.04 -1.38 11.81
N ASP A 375 -19.98 -2.08 12.21
CA ASP A 375 -18.58 -1.71 11.98
C ASP A 375 -18.24 -1.69 10.48
N LEU A 376 -18.78 -2.63 9.70
CA LEU A 376 -18.68 -2.64 8.24
C LEU A 376 -19.34 -1.40 7.63
N TYR A 377 -20.60 -1.10 8.01
CA TYR A 377 -21.35 0.01 7.44
C TYR A 377 -20.72 1.37 7.78
N ALA A 378 -20.20 1.52 9.01
CA ALA A 378 -19.40 2.68 9.41
C ALA A 378 -18.11 2.82 8.58
N GLN A 379 -17.38 1.72 8.33
CA GLN A 379 -16.16 1.74 7.50
C GLN A 379 -16.40 2.20 6.06
N ILE A 380 -17.55 1.86 5.48
CA ILE A 380 -17.95 2.27 4.11
C ILE A 380 -18.46 3.73 4.06
N GLY A 381 -18.54 4.41 5.21
CA GLY A 381 -19.02 5.79 5.33
C GLY A 381 -20.54 5.92 5.45
N GLY A 382 -21.25 4.82 5.74
CA GLY A 382 -22.65 4.83 6.16
C GLY A 382 -22.77 5.23 7.63
N LYS A 383 -23.91 5.81 8.03
CA LYS A 383 -24.21 6.17 9.41
C LYS A 383 -25.05 5.09 10.09
N PRO A 384 -24.53 4.31 11.05
CA PRO A 384 -25.27 3.20 11.65
C PRO A 384 -26.60 3.64 12.32
N GLU A 385 -26.69 4.90 12.73
CA GLU A 385 -27.89 5.53 13.31
C GLU A 385 -29.05 5.59 12.30
N ASP A 386 -28.76 5.78 11.01
CA ASP A 386 -29.78 5.87 9.97
C ASP A 386 -30.52 4.53 9.81
N VAL A 387 -29.84 3.40 9.99
CA VAL A 387 -30.47 2.05 9.94
C VAL A 387 -31.38 1.81 11.15
N LEU A 388 -30.95 2.25 12.33
CA LEU A 388 -31.76 2.19 13.56
C LEU A 388 -33.05 3.02 13.45
N SER A 389 -33.02 4.13 12.69
CA SER A 389 -34.18 5.00 12.48
C SER A 389 -35.30 4.36 11.64
N VAL A 390 -34.95 3.47 10.71
CA VAL A 390 -35.91 2.84 9.78
C VAL A 390 -36.55 1.59 10.38
N ALA A 391 -35.79 0.81 11.17
CA ALA A 391 -36.28 -0.44 11.77
C ALA A 391 -37.27 -0.23 12.95
N SER A 392 -37.34 0.99 13.51
CA SER A 392 -38.23 1.31 14.64
C SER A 392 -39.13 2.49 14.32
N GLY A 393 -40.42 2.22 14.06
CA GLY A 393 -41.44 3.26 13.91
C GLY A 393 -41.57 4.18 15.14
N LYS A 394 -41.11 3.73 16.33
CA LYS A 394 -40.97 4.58 17.52
C LYS A 394 -39.80 5.57 17.42
N ALA A 395 -38.65 5.14 16.90
CA ALA A 395 -37.50 6.01 16.70
C ALA A 395 -37.82 7.10 15.67
N LEU A 396 -38.46 6.74 14.55
CA LEU A 396 -38.87 7.70 13.52
C LEU A 396 -39.84 8.77 14.06
N LEU A 397 -40.79 8.38 14.93
CA LEU A 397 -41.66 9.33 15.65
C LEU A 397 -40.88 10.22 16.64
N GLN A 398 -39.89 9.69 17.36
CA GLN A 398 -39.01 10.50 18.23
C GLN A 398 -38.15 11.48 17.44
N THR A 399 -37.57 11.07 16.30
CA THR A 399 -36.74 11.92 15.43
C THR A 399 -37.58 13.00 14.76
N LEU A 400 -38.83 12.72 14.34
CA LEU A 400 -39.76 13.75 13.87
C LEU A 400 -40.19 14.71 14.98
N SER A 401 -40.38 14.21 16.21
CA SER A 401 -40.73 15.05 17.37
C SER A 401 -39.58 15.96 17.83
N THR A 402 -38.33 15.54 17.65
CA THR A 402 -37.14 16.32 18.02
C THR A 402 -36.69 17.28 16.90
N LYS A 403 -36.74 16.87 15.62
CA LYS A 403 -36.49 17.78 14.48
C LYS A 403 -37.46 18.96 14.41
N LYS A 404 -38.65 18.86 15.02
CA LYS A 404 -39.58 19.99 15.17
C LYS A 404 -39.15 21.04 16.21
N LYS A 405 -38.05 20.81 16.95
CA LYS A 405 -37.51 21.73 17.99
C LYS A 405 -36.09 22.22 17.73
N SER A 406 -35.31 21.61 16.83
CA SER A 406 -33.94 22.04 16.51
C SER A 406 -33.86 22.77 15.16
N SER A 407 -34.53 23.93 15.08
CA SER A 407 -34.24 24.93 14.05
C SER A 407 -33.37 26.03 14.68
N THR A 408 -32.26 26.34 14.01
CA THR A 408 -31.31 27.47 14.19
C THR A 408 -29.95 27.06 14.78
N LEU A 409 -28.89 27.42 14.03
CA LEU A 409 -27.46 27.40 14.36
C LEU A 409 -26.89 26.13 15.03
N GLU A 410 -26.20 25.30 14.23
CA GLU A 410 -24.73 25.14 14.33
C GLU A 410 -24.20 24.29 13.16
N LYS A 411 -23.58 24.94 12.16
CA LYS A 411 -22.63 24.30 11.26
C LYS A 411 -21.24 24.42 11.90
N VAL A 412 -20.89 23.50 12.79
CA VAL A 412 -19.52 23.39 13.32
C VAL A 412 -18.81 22.25 12.61
N GLN A 413 -17.58 22.51 12.16
CA GLN A 413 -16.75 21.58 11.38
C GLN A 413 -16.65 20.20 12.03
N GLY A 414 -17.17 19.19 11.34
CA GLY A 414 -16.94 17.79 11.69
C GLY A 414 -15.47 17.43 11.43
N ALA A 415 -14.75 17.04 12.48
CA ALA A 415 -13.42 16.46 12.34
C ALA A 415 -13.51 15.18 11.49
N SER A 416 -12.71 15.10 10.43
CA SER A 416 -12.69 13.93 9.54
C SER A 416 -12.05 12.73 10.24
N THR A 417 -12.87 11.78 10.69
CA THR A 417 -12.38 10.45 11.07
C THR A 417 -11.78 9.74 9.84
N PRO A 418 -10.75 8.88 10.01
CA PRO A 418 -10.08 8.24 8.87
C PRO A 418 -11.01 7.41 7.96
N GLN A 419 -12.09 6.85 8.50
CA GLN A 419 -13.10 6.11 7.73
C GLN A 419 -13.87 7.00 6.74
N ASN A 420 -14.17 8.26 7.10
CA ASN A 420 -14.82 9.20 6.17
C ASN A 420 -13.90 9.52 4.98
N VAL A 421 -12.59 9.69 5.23
CA VAL A 421 -11.59 9.93 4.17
C VAL A 421 -11.53 8.76 3.20
N ALA A 422 -11.54 7.52 3.70
CA ALA A 422 -11.54 6.32 2.87
C ALA A 422 -12.81 6.22 2.01
N ALA A 423 -13.98 6.42 2.60
CA ALA A 423 -15.26 6.39 1.89
C ALA A 423 -15.36 7.46 0.81
N ASP A 424 -14.90 8.68 1.09
CA ASP A 424 -14.96 9.79 0.13
C ASP A 424 -13.98 9.61 -1.05
N ALA A 425 -12.80 9.03 -0.81
CA ALA A 425 -11.87 8.63 -1.87
C ALA A 425 -12.45 7.53 -2.78
N VAL A 426 -13.19 6.57 -2.23
CA VAL A 426 -13.87 5.53 -3.02
C VAL A 426 -15.04 6.13 -3.82
N LYS A 427 -15.91 6.96 -3.21
CA LYS A 427 -17.00 7.66 -3.91
C LYS A 427 -16.54 8.53 -5.08
N LYS A 428 -15.34 9.13 -4.97
CA LYS A 428 -14.74 10.00 -6.00
C LYS A 428 -14.48 9.26 -7.32
N TYR A 429 -14.03 8.01 -7.25
CA TYR A 429 -13.59 7.23 -8.43
C TYR A 429 -14.48 6.01 -8.75
N PHE A 430 -15.27 5.53 -7.80
CA PHE A 430 -16.07 4.31 -7.91
C PHE A 430 -17.48 4.54 -7.33
N ALA A 431 -18.19 5.54 -7.83
CA ALA A 431 -19.49 5.97 -7.28
C ALA A 431 -20.55 4.86 -7.29
N GLU A 432 -20.76 4.20 -8.44
CA GLU A 432 -21.73 3.09 -8.53
C GLU A 432 -21.27 1.83 -7.77
N PRO A 433 -20.02 1.34 -7.91
CA PRO A 433 -19.53 0.24 -7.08
C PRO A 433 -19.63 0.53 -5.57
N TRP A 434 -19.38 1.76 -5.13
CA TRP A 434 -19.57 2.18 -3.74
C TRP A 434 -21.03 2.07 -3.31
N SER A 435 -21.98 2.55 -4.14
CA SER A 435 -23.41 2.47 -3.81
C SER A 435 -23.88 1.02 -3.67
N MET A 436 -23.38 0.11 -4.52
CA MET A 436 -23.65 -1.32 -4.40
C MET A 436 -23.11 -1.91 -3.09
N ILE A 437 -21.89 -1.54 -2.70
CA ILE A 437 -21.28 -1.99 -1.43
C ILE A 437 -22.04 -1.41 -0.23
N GLU A 438 -22.42 -0.13 -0.27
CA GLU A 438 -23.23 0.52 0.76
C GLU A 438 -24.59 -0.19 0.91
N GLY A 439 -25.25 -0.51 -0.19
CA GLY A 439 -26.53 -1.24 -0.20
C GLY A 439 -26.42 -2.64 0.43
N LEU A 440 -25.35 -3.38 0.12
CA LEU A 440 -25.06 -4.68 0.75
C LEU A 440 -24.80 -4.53 2.25
N ALA A 441 -23.93 -3.58 2.67
CA ALA A 441 -23.65 -3.34 4.08
C ALA A 441 -24.90 -2.94 4.86
N ARG A 442 -25.76 -2.07 4.29
CA ARG A 442 -27.05 -1.68 4.87
C ARG A 442 -27.99 -2.89 5.03
N TYR A 443 -28.05 -3.78 4.03
CA TYR A 443 -28.79 -5.03 4.12
C TYR A 443 -28.28 -5.92 5.27
N HIS A 444 -26.95 -6.06 5.43
CA HIS A 444 -26.37 -6.82 6.55
C HIS A 444 -26.76 -6.20 7.91
N CYS A 445 -26.71 -4.88 8.09
CA CYS A 445 -27.16 -4.22 9.32
C CYS A 445 -28.64 -4.52 9.63
N SER A 446 -29.53 -4.37 8.65
CA SER A 446 -30.96 -4.67 8.83
C SER A 446 -31.20 -6.13 9.22
N ARG A 447 -30.52 -7.09 8.57
CA ARG A 447 -30.61 -8.51 8.91
C ARG A 447 -30.01 -8.85 10.27
N ALA A 448 -28.95 -8.15 10.68
CA ALA A 448 -28.38 -8.34 12.01
C ALA A 448 -29.33 -7.86 13.11
N GLN A 449 -29.98 -6.70 12.94
CA GLN A 449 -31.01 -6.22 13.87
C GLN A 449 -32.17 -7.22 13.97
N GLU A 450 -32.73 -7.68 12.84
CA GLU A 450 -33.79 -8.69 12.82
C GLU A 450 -33.39 -9.98 13.56
N THR A 451 -32.14 -10.42 13.38
CA THR A 451 -31.60 -11.64 13.99
C THR A 451 -31.44 -11.47 15.51
N VAL A 452 -30.91 -10.34 15.99
CA VAL A 452 -30.82 -10.01 17.42
C VAL A 452 -32.20 -9.95 18.07
N GLU A 453 -33.18 -9.29 17.45
CA GLU A 453 -34.55 -9.23 17.97
C GLU A 453 -35.22 -10.61 18.01
N ALA A 454 -34.95 -11.48 17.04
CA ALA A 454 -35.41 -12.87 17.04
C ALA A 454 -34.68 -13.74 18.09
N ALA A 455 -33.40 -13.47 18.34
CA ALA A 455 -32.59 -14.13 19.37
C ALA A 455 -33.03 -13.72 20.79
N LYS A 456 -33.44 -12.46 21.01
CA LYS A 456 -33.91 -11.97 22.32
C LYS A 456 -35.34 -12.39 22.68
N LYS A 457 -36.17 -12.81 21.72
CA LYS A 457 -37.52 -13.33 21.99
C LYS A 457 -37.47 -14.64 22.81
N GLY A 458 -37.96 -14.58 24.05
CA GLY A 458 -38.09 -15.73 24.93
C GLY A 458 -39.03 -16.81 24.39
N LYS A 459 -38.78 -18.07 24.75
CA LYS A 459 -39.60 -19.24 24.39
C LYS A 459 -39.70 -20.19 25.57
N LYS A 460 -40.78 -20.98 25.61
CA LYS A 460 -40.87 -22.16 26.49
C LYS A 460 -40.20 -23.33 25.77
N TYR A 461 -39.25 -23.98 26.42
CA TYR A 461 -38.54 -25.15 25.91
C TYR A 461 -39.16 -26.43 26.47
N LYS A 462 -39.11 -27.50 25.67
CA LYS A 462 -39.56 -28.85 26.00
C LYS A 462 -38.97 -29.84 25.00
N LEU A 463 -38.72 -31.09 25.41
CA LEU A 463 -38.39 -32.18 24.49
C LEU A 463 -39.65 -32.60 23.73
N ASP A 464 -39.87 -31.96 22.57
CA ASP A 464 -41.02 -32.18 21.69
C ASP A 464 -40.63 -32.51 20.23
N GLY A 465 -39.33 -32.63 19.94
CA GLY A 465 -38.84 -33.12 18.65
C GLY A 465 -38.96 -34.65 18.53
N GLU A 466 -38.97 -35.16 17.29
CA GLU A 466 -38.86 -36.60 17.06
C GLU A 466 -37.47 -37.12 17.49
N GLY A 467 -37.45 -38.10 18.39
CA GLY A 467 -36.20 -38.71 18.89
C GLY A 467 -35.55 -37.93 20.03
N PHE A 468 -34.62 -37.04 19.71
CA PHE A 468 -33.87 -36.20 20.65
C PHE A 468 -33.84 -34.77 20.08
N GLY A 469 -34.44 -33.81 20.78
CA GLY A 469 -34.45 -32.41 20.34
C GLY A 469 -35.66 -31.61 20.84
N SER A 470 -35.65 -30.30 20.57
CA SER A 470 -36.75 -29.39 20.92
C SER A 470 -37.03 -28.44 19.77
N SER A 471 -38.28 -28.39 19.31
CA SER A 471 -38.73 -27.51 18.23
C SER A 471 -38.50 -26.01 18.53
N ALA A 472 -38.39 -25.65 19.82
CA ALA A 472 -38.05 -24.31 20.28
C ALA A 472 -36.54 -24.03 20.20
N LEU A 473 -35.71 -25.02 20.56
CA LEU A 473 -34.25 -24.95 20.49
C LEU A 473 -33.75 -25.02 19.04
N ASP A 474 -34.35 -25.85 18.18
CA ASP A 474 -34.03 -25.92 16.75
C ASP A 474 -34.21 -24.56 16.05
N LYS A 475 -35.24 -23.83 16.44
CA LYS A 475 -35.49 -22.45 15.96
C LYS A 475 -34.47 -21.45 16.49
N LYS A 476 -33.80 -21.72 17.61
CA LYS A 476 -32.69 -20.90 18.15
C LYS A 476 -31.36 -21.28 17.48
N MET A 477 -31.10 -22.57 17.31
CA MET A 477 -29.99 -23.11 16.53
C MET A 477 -29.97 -22.55 15.11
N LYS A 478 -31.11 -22.54 14.40
CA LYS A 478 -31.21 -21.93 13.06
C LYS A 478 -30.89 -20.43 13.06
N LEU A 479 -31.24 -19.67 14.12
CA LEU A 479 -30.86 -18.27 14.24
C LEU A 479 -29.36 -18.10 14.48
N ARG A 480 -28.74 -18.96 15.31
CA ARG A 480 -27.29 -18.96 15.56
C ARG A 480 -26.50 -19.27 14.28
N VAL A 481 -26.92 -20.29 13.53
CA VAL A 481 -26.38 -20.64 12.20
C VAL A 481 -26.50 -19.45 11.22
N ILE A 482 -27.65 -18.76 11.19
CA ILE A 482 -27.82 -17.56 10.35
C ILE A 482 -26.89 -16.42 10.80
N ALA A 483 -26.78 -16.13 12.09
CA ALA A 483 -25.91 -15.08 12.61
C ALA A 483 -24.44 -15.32 12.23
N VAL A 484 -23.94 -16.53 12.45
CA VAL A 484 -22.60 -16.99 12.04
C VAL A 484 -22.39 -16.84 10.54
N ALA A 485 -23.31 -17.36 9.71
CA ALA A 485 -23.20 -17.30 8.26
C ALA A 485 -23.11 -15.85 7.77
N ARG A 486 -24.03 -15.02 8.24
CA ARG A 486 -24.13 -13.62 7.82
C ARG A 486 -23.01 -12.75 8.38
N LYS A 487 -22.41 -13.10 9.53
CA LYS A 487 -21.17 -12.51 10.04
C LYS A 487 -19.98 -12.83 9.15
N ALA A 488 -19.91 -14.02 8.57
CA ALA A 488 -18.85 -14.37 7.62
C ALA A 488 -19.05 -13.68 6.26
N ASP A 489 -20.29 -13.58 5.78
CA ASP A 489 -20.64 -12.88 4.53
C ASP A 489 -20.17 -11.41 4.51
N THR A 490 -20.09 -10.71 5.65
CA THR A 490 -19.65 -9.30 5.71
C THR A 490 -18.20 -9.09 5.26
N ALA A 491 -17.39 -10.16 5.22
CA ALA A 491 -16.03 -10.11 4.72
C ALA A 491 -15.94 -9.77 3.21
N LEU A 492 -16.95 -10.14 2.42
CA LEU A 492 -16.98 -9.89 0.97
C LEU A 492 -17.15 -8.40 0.62
N PRO A 493 -18.18 -7.66 1.10
CA PRO A 493 -18.28 -6.22 0.86
C PRO A 493 -17.11 -5.45 1.50
N LEU A 494 -16.52 -5.94 2.61
CA LEU A 494 -15.32 -5.34 3.19
C LEU A 494 -14.12 -5.46 2.24
N LEU A 495 -13.84 -6.66 1.71
CA LEU A 495 -12.77 -6.91 0.74
C LEU A 495 -12.94 -6.05 -0.52
N ARG A 496 -14.17 -5.93 -1.05
CA ARG A 496 -14.47 -5.02 -2.17
C ARG A 496 -14.12 -3.58 -1.83
N PHE A 497 -14.57 -3.07 -0.67
CA PHE A 497 -14.32 -1.68 -0.25
C PHE A 497 -12.82 -1.40 -0.09
N GLN A 498 -12.09 -2.30 0.57
CA GLN A 498 -10.65 -2.21 0.78
C GLN A 498 -9.88 -2.21 -0.55
N TYR A 499 -10.27 -3.09 -1.50
CA TYR A 499 -9.74 -3.10 -2.86
C TYR A 499 -9.92 -1.76 -3.58
N PHE A 500 -11.15 -1.23 -3.61
CA PHE A 500 -11.43 0.05 -4.26
C PHE A 500 -10.69 1.22 -3.59
N HIS A 501 -10.49 1.16 -2.27
CA HIS A 501 -9.75 2.18 -1.54
C HIS A 501 -8.26 2.23 -1.93
N GLU A 502 -7.60 1.08 -2.11
CA GLU A 502 -6.21 1.07 -2.61
C GLU A 502 -6.12 1.56 -4.06
N LEU A 503 -7.08 1.18 -4.93
CA LEU A 503 -7.12 1.71 -6.29
C LEU A 503 -7.34 3.23 -6.32
N SER A 504 -8.19 3.79 -5.46
CA SER A 504 -8.40 5.24 -5.39
C SER A 504 -7.12 6.01 -5.10
N LYS A 505 -6.21 5.46 -4.28
CA LYS A 505 -4.88 6.07 -4.01
C LYS A 505 -4.02 6.09 -5.27
N GLU A 506 -3.93 4.97 -5.99
CA GLU A 506 -3.13 4.91 -7.22
C GLU A 506 -3.69 5.82 -8.32
N ILE A 507 -5.02 5.96 -8.45
CA ILE A 507 -5.62 6.90 -9.40
C ILE A 507 -5.25 8.36 -9.06
N GLU A 508 -5.17 8.73 -7.77
CA GLU A 508 -4.64 10.06 -7.37
C GLU A 508 -3.18 10.25 -7.74
N VAL A 509 -2.36 9.19 -7.66
CA VAL A 509 -0.98 9.24 -8.13
C VAL A 509 -0.93 9.37 -9.65
N TYR A 510 -1.80 8.70 -10.41
CA TYR A 510 -1.85 8.84 -11.88
C TYR A 510 -2.25 10.27 -12.29
N ASP A 511 -3.22 10.89 -11.62
CA ASP A 511 -3.57 12.30 -11.82
C ASP A 511 -2.40 13.23 -11.47
N GLY A 512 -1.62 12.90 -10.43
CA GLY A 512 -0.37 13.56 -10.07
C GLY A 512 0.74 13.42 -11.12
N ILE A 513 0.88 12.25 -11.75
CA ILE A 513 1.79 12.01 -12.87
C ILE A 513 1.41 12.91 -14.05
N PHE A 514 0.15 12.93 -14.48
CA PHE A 514 -0.27 13.81 -15.60
C PHE A 514 -0.13 15.31 -15.29
N SER A 515 -0.28 15.69 -14.02
CA SER A 515 -0.01 17.07 -13.57
C SER A 515 1.49 17.40 -13.67
N SER A 516 2.36 16.47 -13.30
CA SER A 516 3.82 16.60 -13.40
C SER A 516 4.31 16.59 -14.85
N VAL A 517 3.81 15.67 -15.67
CA VAL A 517 4.05 15.59 -17.12
C VAL A 517 3.77 16.94 -17.80
N SER A 518 2.68 17.62 -17.42
CA SER A 518 2.33 18.94 -17.96
C SER A 518 3.28 20.07 -17.53
N MET A 519 4.09 19.88 -16.47
CA MET A 519 5.17 20.80 -16.08
C MET A 519 6.51 20.48 -16.76
N TYR A 520 6.72 19.21 -17.13
CA TYR A 520 8.01 18.70 -17.62
C TYR A 520 8.09 18.51 -19.15
N LEU A 521 7.01 18.64 -19.93
CA LEU A 521 7.10 18.81 -21.40
C LEU A 521 7.52 20.25 -21.75
N PRO A 522 8.74 20.51 -22.28
CA PRO A 522 9.24 21.88 -22.42
C PRO A 522 8.98 22.53 -23.77
N ASP A 523 8.70 21.78 -24.85
CA ASP A 523 8.46 22.33 -26.19
C ASP A 523 6.98 22.21 -26.60
N PRO A 524 6.23 23.33 -26.70
CA PRO A 524 4.86 23.35 -27.21
C PRO A 524 4.69 22.84 -28.65
N ALA A 525 5.77 22.78 -29.44
CA ALA A 525 5.75 22.28 -30.81
C ALA A 525 6.00 20.76 -30.93
N SER A 526 6.43 20.08 -29.86
CA SER A 526 6.65 18.62 -29.89
C SER A 526 5.33 17.85 -30.07
N THR A 527 5.37 16.81 -30.91
CA THR A 527 4.25 15.86 -31.09
C THR A 527 3.92 15.09 -29.81
N ALA A 528 4.85 15.03 -28.85
CA ALA A 528 4.63 14.46 -27.51
C ALA A 528 3.41 15.07 -26.79
N TRP A 529 3.08 16.35 -27.03
CA TRP A 529 1.87 16.96 -26.48
C TRP A 529 0.57 16.36 -27.01
N ALA A 530 0.56 15.89 -28.26
CA ALA A 530 -0.60 15.23 -28.83
C ALA A 530 -0.79 13.83 -28.20
N GLU A 531 0.29 13.07 -28.08
CA GLU A 531 0.29 11.73 -27.47
C GLU A 531 -0.08 11.78 -25.98
N VAL A 532 0.54 12.66 -25.19
CA VAL A 532 0.20 12.87 -23.77
C VAL A 532 -1.27 13.30 -23.61
N ARG A 533 -1.79 14.13 -24.50
CA ARG A 533 -3.21 14.53 -24.47
C ARG A 533 -4.15 13.36 -24.78
N GLN A 534 -3.79 12.48 -25.72
CA GLN A 534 -4.54 11.25 -25.99
C GLN A 534 -4.49 10.28 -24.80
N LEU A 535 -3.33 10.09 -24.19
CA LEU A 535 -3.18 9.26 -22.98
C LEU A 535 -3.97 9.83 -21.79
N LYS A 536 -4.00 11.15 -21.61
CA LYS A 536 -4.85 11.80 -20.61
C LYS A 536 -6.34 11.58 -20.89
N GLY A 537 -6.76 11.74 -22.15
CA GLY A 537 -8.14 11.43 -22.58
C GLY A 537 -8.52 9.99 -22.27
N ARG A 538 -7.63 9.03 -22.54
CA ARG A 538 -7.80 7.62 -22.17
C ARG A 538 -7.94 7.44 -20.65
N LEU A 539 -7.07 8.02 -19.84
CA LEU A 539 -7.17 7.96 -18.37
C LEU A 539 -8.52 8.53 -17.88
N ASP A 540 -8.94 9.69 -18.40
CA ASP A 540 -10.19 10.34 -18.01
C ASP A 540 -11.43 9.52 -18.45
N CYS A 541 -11.39 8.88 -19.62
CA CYS A 541 -12.42 7.92 -20.06
C CYS A 541 -12.49 6.69 -19.14
N GLU A 542 -11.36 6.07 -18.84
CA GLU A 542 -11.29 4.87 -17.99
C GLU A 542 -11.78 5.15 -16.56
N LYS A 543 -11.40 6.31 -15.98
CA LYS A 543 -11.96 6.78 -14.70
C LYS A 543 -13.47 6.98 -14.78
N ALA A 544 -14.00 7.54 -15.87
CA ALA A 544 -15.44 7.73 -16.04
C ALA A 544 -16.21 6.40 -16.14
N VAL A 545 -15.67 5.44 -16.90
CA VAL A 545 -16.24 4.08 -17.04
C VAL A 545 -16.17 3.34 -15.70
N ALA A 546 -15.02 3.34 -15.01
CA ALA A 546 -14.88 2.70 -13.70
C ALA A 546 -15.82 3.31 -12.63
N ARG A 547 -16.04 4.63 -12.67
CA ARG A 547 -16.94 5.35 -11.76
C ARG A 547 -18.41 4.97 -11.93
N GLY A 548 -18.83 4.74 -13.17
CA GLY A 548 -20.20 4.37 -13.54
C GLY A 548 -20.42 2.85 -13.75
N SER A 549 -19.43 2.00 -13.49
CA SER A 549 -19.55 0.57 -13.80
C SER A 549 -20.43 -0.16 -12.79
N GLU A 550 -21.54 -0.70 -13.29
CA GLU A 550 -22.33 -1.72 -12.58
C GLU A 550 -21.63 -3.10 -12.54
N THR A 551 -20.63 -3.30 -13.41
CA THR A 551 -19.90 -4.57 -13.56
C THR A 551 -18.53 -4.50 -12.89
N ILE A 552 -18.46 -5.03 -11.67
CA ILE A 552 -17.24 -5.03 -10.83
C ILE A 552 -16.11 -5.84 -11.49
N GLU A 553 -16.43 -6.87 -12.28
CA GLU A 553 -15.47 -7.79 -12.92
C GLU A 553 -14.47 -7.08 -13.84
N ASN A 554 -14.88 -5.99 -14.50
CA ASN A 554 -14.04 -5.25 -15.45
C ASN A 554 -13.10 -4.24 -14.77
N ILE A 555 -13.29 -3.96 -13.47
CA ILE A 555 -12.52 -2.92 -12.76
C ILE A 555 -11.01 -3.22 -12.73
N ALA A 556 -10.60 -4.48 -12.62
CA ALA A 556 -9.18 -4.85 -12.66
C ALA A 556 -8.53 -4.53 -14.03
N GLU A 557 -9.28 -4.70 -15.12
CA GLU A 557 -8.82 -4.36 -16.47
C GLU A 557 -8.69 -2.84 -16.65
N PHE A 558 -9.69 -2.07 -16.23
CA PHE A 558 -9.63 -0.60 -16.24
C PHE A 558 -8.47 -0.10 -15.37
N ALA A 559 -8.26 -0.68 -14.18
CA ALA A 559 -7.16 -0.32 -13.28
C ALA A 559 -5.78 -0.59 -13.92
N ASN A 560 -5.59 -1.75 -14.54
CA ASN A 560 -4.39 -2.06 -15.30
C ASN A 560 -4.20 -1.08 -16.48
N THR A 561 -5.26 -0.78 -17.23
CA THR A 561 -5.20 0.18 -18.33
C THR A 561 -4.80 1.57 -17.86
N MET A 562 -5.33 2.04 -16.72
CA MET A 562 -4.93 3.33 -16.13
C MET A 562 -3.45 3.33 -15.72
N LEU A 563 -2.95 2.24 -15.12
CA LEU A 563 -1.52 2.05 -14.80
C LEU A 563 -0.63 2.09 -16.04
N GLN A 564 -0.93 1.29 -17.08
CA GLN A 564 -0.12 1.28 -18.30
C GLN A 564 -0.18 2.64 -19.03
N THR A 565 -1.30 3.36 -18.93
CA THR A 565 -1.47 4.70 -19.50
C THR A 565 -0.60 5.74 -18.79
N SER A 566 -0.53 5.72 -17.45
CA SER A 566 0.32 6.64 -16.68
C SER A 566 1.82 6.34 -16.86
N LEU A 567 2.21 5.06 -16.90
CA LEU A 567 3.58 4.66 -17.23
C LEU A 567 3.99 5.08 -18.64
N SER A 568 3.10 4.94 -19.63
CA SER A 568 3.37 5.37 -21.01
C SER A 568 3.53 6.88 -21.11
N ALA A 569 2.69 7.66 -20.42
CA ALA A 569 2.82 9.12 -20.38
C ALA A 569 4.15 9.57 -19.77
N TRP A 570 4.64 8.86 -18.75
CA TRP A 570 5.95 9.14 -18.17
C TRP A 570 7.12 8.79 -19.10
N ARG A 571 7.09 7.61 -19.76
CA ARG A 571 8.14 7.23 -20.75
C ARG A 571 8.26 8.24 -21.89
N ILE A 572 7.18 8.89 -22.31
CA ILE A 572 7.22 9.99 -23.30
C ILE A 572 8.03 11.18 -22.75
N VAL A 573 7.83 11.58 -21.49
CA VAL A 573 8.60 12.65 -20.85
C VAL A 573 10.08 12.30 -20.72
N GLU A 574 10.40 11.06 -20.32
CA GLU A 574 11.79 10.58 -20.24
C GLU A 574 12.51 10.74 -21.58
N ASN A 575 11.87 10.30 -22.67
CA ASN A 575 12.43 10.35 -24.02
C ASN A 575 12.55 11.79 -24.56
N GLU A 576 11.50 12.60 -24.41
CA GLU A 576 11.49 14.00 -24.87
C GLU A 576 12.55 14.83 -24.13
N HIS A 577 12.64 14.69 -22.80
CA HIS A 577 13.63 15.42 -22.00
C HIS A 577 15.06 14.99 -22.33
N LEU A 578 15.31 13.70 -22.56
CA LEU A 578 16.60 13.20 -23.04
C LEU A 578 16.95 13.78 -24.42
N ALA A 579 16.02 13.80 -25.36
CA ALA A 579 16.22 14.36 -26.70
C ALA A 579 16.55 15.86 -26.65
N GLN A 580 15.82 16.63 -25.84
CA GLN A 580 16.04 18.08 -25.70
C GLN A 580 17.36 18.42 -25.01
N LEU A 581 17.75 17.69 -23.95
CA LEU A 581 19.05 17.86 -23.31
C LEU A 581 20.19 17.51 -24.29
N THR A 582 20.02 16.45 -25.09
CA THR A 582 20.96 16.05 -26.14
C THR A 582 21.12 17.15 -27.21
N ALA A 583 20.01 17.69 -27.72
CA ALA A 583 20.01 18.80 -28.69
C ALA A 583 20.59 20.10 -28.11
N ALA A 584 20.39 20.37 -26.82
CA ALA A 584 20.98 21.53 -26.14
C ALA A 584 22.51 21.41 -26.02
N VAL A 585 23.04 20.21 -25.73
CA VAL A 585 24.48 19.92 -25.77
C VAL A 585 25.03 20.05 -27.19
N GLU A 586 24.37 19.45 -28.17
CA GLU A 586 24.78 19.53 -29.58
C GLU A 586 24.86 20.98 -30.07
N LYS A 587 23.82 21.78 -29.78
CA LYS A 587 23.82 23.20 -30.11
C LYS A 587 24.95 23.96 -29.43
N ALA A 588 25.22 23.70 -28.15
CA ALA A 588 26.30 24.36 -27.43
C ALA A 588 27.68 24.01 -28.02
N LEU A 589 27.89 22.78 -28.49
CA LEU A 589 29.11 22.36 -29.19
C LEU A 589 29.24 23.03 -30.56
N ILE A 590 28.15 23.13 -31.33
CA ILE A 590 28.11 23.84 -32.62
C ILE A 590 28.41 25.34 -32.43
N ASP A 591 27.77 25.99 -31.46
CA ASP A 591 27.97 27.41 -31.15
C ASP A 591 29.42 27.67 -30.69
N LEU A 592 30.01 26.77 -29.89
CA LEU A 592 31.42 26.83 -29.48
C LEU A 592 32.38 26.68 -30.67
N HIS A 593 32.15 25.70 -31.55
CA HIS A 593 32.97 25.45 -32.74
C HIS A 593 32.91 26.61 -33.75
N ASN A 594 31.73 27.19 -33.94
CA ASN A 594 31.53 28.38 -34.76
C ASN A 594 32.20 29.61 -34.14
N THR A 595 32.22 29.73 -32.81
CA THR A 595 32.92 30.81 -32.11
C THR A 595 34.44 30.64 -32.15
N ALA A 596 34.96 29.40 -32.22
CA ALA A 596 36.39 29.11 -32.34
C ALA A 596 36.96 29.30 -33.77
N ARG A 597 36.09 29.44 -34.78
CA ARG A 597 36.47 29.67 -36.19
C ARG A 597 36.47 31.14 -36.62
N ASN A 598 35.95 32.05 -35.78
CA ASN A 598 35.87 33.50 -36.03
C ASN A 598 36.81 34.28 -35.10
#